data_AF-A0A6H0S0C4-F1
#
_entry.id   AF-A0A6H0S0C4-F1
#
_cell.length_a   1.000
_cell.length_b   1.000
_cell.length_c   1.000
_cell.angle_alpha   90.00
_cell.angle_beta   90.00
_cell.angle_gamma   90.00
#
_symmetry.space_group_name_H-M   'P 1'
#
loop_
_entity.id
_entity.type
_entity.pdbx_description
1 polymer ?
#
loop_
_entity_poly.entity_id
_entity_poly.type
_entity_poly.pdbx_seq_one_letter_code
_entity_poly.pdbx_strand_id
1 'polypeptide(L)'
;MQGAGGGMPGGGQSGGGGGGMPGGGQSGGGGGGSPLSALTSPAASLASAFKPASSMREGSDDEQREAAGLPSGRGGSEAGRKIAEKALTAKGLPYVWGGGNASGPTGGGFDCSGLVQWSYAQAAGAEMPRTTYDQINLGTRINPVDAQPGDLVFSRFSNRGPEHVQIALGGGQVVHAPQSGDVVRIAAMPRDVVVKRIL
;
A
#
# COMPACT_ATOMS: atom_id res chain seq x y z
N MET A 1 -4.72 -54.81 19.38
CA MET A 1 -3.23 -54.85 19.42
C MET A 1 -2.77 -53.47 18.98
N GLN A 2 -2.58 -52.53 19.92
CA GLN A 2 -1.28 -52.19 20.55
C GLN A 2 -0.29 -51.63 19.53
N GLY A 3 0.26 -50.41 19.66
CA GLY A 3 0.18 -49.45 20.76
C GLY A 3 1.12 -48.25 20.56
N ALA A 4 1.28 -47.51 21.67
CA ALA A 4 2.26 -46.46 22.04
C ALA A 4 2.40 -45.22 21.12
N GLY A 5 2.52 -43.98 21.61
CA GLY A 5 2.81 -43.46 22.94
C GLY A 5 4.05 -42.53 22.89
N GLY A 6 3.89 -41.27 23.32
CA GLY A 6 4.96 -40.27 23.53
C GLY A 6 4.53 -38.89 23.03
N GLY A 7 4.20 -37.87 23.82
CA GLY A 7 4.62 -37.55 25.19
C GLY A 7 5.85 -36.65 25.17
N MET A 8 5.67 -35.33 25.06
CA MET A 8 6.73 -34.34 25.32
C MET A 8 6.33 -33.48 26.53
N PRO A 9 7.21 -33.32 27.54
CA PRO A 9 6.95 -32.60 28.77
C PRO A 9 7.20 -31.09 28.68
N GLY A 10 6.61 -30.34 29.61
CA GLY A 10 6.72 -28.90 29.75
C GLY A 10 7.91 -28.38 30.56
N GLY A 11 7.90 -27.07 30.79
CA GLY A 11 8.81 -26.27 31.61
C GLY A 11 9.07 -24.92 30.93
N GLY A 12 9.03 -23.75 31.56
CA GLY A 12 8.83 -23.37 32.95
C GLY A 12 8.66 -21.85 33.01
N GLN A 13 8.02 -21.38 34.07
CA GLN A 13 7.81 -19.98 34.41
C GLN A 13 9.10 -19.34 34.98
N SER A 14 9.31 -18.05 34.75
CA SER A 14 10.07 -17.15 35.63
C SER A 14 9.76 -15.71 35.18
N GLY A 15 8.98 -14.92 35.92
CA GLY A 15 9.47 -14.01 36.98
C GLY A 15 9.70 -12.62 36.35
N GLY A 16 9.24 -11.47 36.83
CA GLY A 16 8.76 -11.01 38.13
C GLY A 16 9.34 -9.59 38.35
N GLY A 17 8.52 -8.63 38.79
CA GLY A 17 8.92 -7.29 39.26
C GLY A 17 8.85 -6.20 38.19
N GLY A 18 8.13 -5.08 38.32
CA GLY A 18 7.67 -4.36 39.51
C GLY A 18 8.51 -3.09 39.69
N GLY A 19 7.92 -1.90 39.49
CA GLY A 19 8.51 -0.64 39.96
C GLY A 19 8.16 0.62 39.17
N GLY A 20 7.34 1.50 39.79
CA GLY A 20 7.71 2.91 39.97
C GLY A 20 7.32 3.95 38.91
N MET A 21 6.24 4.69 39.22
CA MET A 21 5.86 6.05 38.76
C MET A 21 6.87 7.14 39.25
N PRO A 22 6.61 8.48 39.17
CA PRO A 22 6.17 9.42 38.11
C PRO A 22 7.01 10.74 38.06
N GLY A 23 6.64 11.69 37.17
CA GLY A 23 6.97 13.14 37.24
C GLY A 23 7.80 13.64 36.03
N GLY A 24 7.64 14.82 35.45
CA GLY A 24 6.86 16.04 35.70
C GLY A 24 7.41 17.14 34.76
N GLY A 25 6.66 18.25 34.56
CA GLY A 25 7.13 19.48 33.88
C GLY A 25 6.29 19.87 32.66
N GLN A 26 5.24 20.69 32.82
CA GLN A 26 5.25 22.18 32.84
C GLN A 26 5.78 22.76 31.51
N SER A 27 4.91 23.29 30.63
CA SER A 27 4.32 24.65 30.69
C SER A 27 5.37 25.75 30.46
N GLY A 28 5.24 26.48 29.35
CA GLY A 28 6.07 27.65 29.04
C GLY A 28 5.79 28.21 27.65
N GLY A 29 4.65 28.89 27.49
CA GLY A 29 4.37 29.75 26.33
C GLY A 29 4.94 31.15 26.52
N GLY A 30 5.30 31.82 25.42
CA GLY A 30 5.79 33.20 25.45
C GLY A 30 5.84 33.87 24.09
N GLY A 31 5.07 34.96 23.97
CA GLY A 31 5.30 36.15 23.12
C GLY A 31 5.01 36.01 21.61
N GLY A 32 4.32 36.91 20.93
CA GLY A 32 3.80 38.23 21.26
C GLY A 32 3.48 38.97 19.94
N GLY A 33 2.63 40.00 19.98
CA GLY A 33 2.53 41.00 18.92
C GLY A 33 1.14 41.20 18.31
N SER A 34 0.36 42.12 18.90
CA SER A 34 -0.79 42.81 18.31
C SER A 34 -0.39 43.59 17.03
N PRO A 35 -1.30 44.09 16.16
CA PRO A 35 -2.23 45.19 16.53
C PRO A 35 -3.62 45.26 15.86
N LEU A 36 -4.57 45.79 16.65
CA LEU A 36 -5.54 46.86 16.34
C LEU A 36 -6.68 46.68 15.32
N SER A 37 -7.82 47.26 15.73
CA SER A 37 -8.98 47.78 14.95
C SER A 37 -10.18 46.82 14.90
N ALA A 38 -11.29 46.99 15.62
CA ALA A 38 -12.26 48.09 15.76
C ALA A 38 -13.56 47.83 14.99
N LEU A 39 -14.66 48.30 15.59
CA LEU A 39 -15.99 48.61 15.02
C LEU A 39 -17.08 47.53 15.01
N THR A 40 -18.04 47.74 15.92
CA THR A 40 -19.48 47.99 15.68
C THR A 40 -20.41 46.86 15.23
N SER A 41 -21.56 46.82 15.92
CA SER A 41 -22.72 45.91 15.91
C SER A 41 -23.58 45.97 14.61
N PRO A 42 -24.85 45.48 14.60
CA PRO A 42 -25.31 44.09 14.53
C PRO A 42 -26.34 43.84 13.38
N ALA A 43 -26.90 42.62 13.36
CA ALA A 43 -28.24 42.23 12.88
C ALA A 43 -28.53 42.04 11.36
N ALA A 44 -28.86 40.78 11.06
CA ALA A 44 -29.83 40.21 10.12
C ALA A 44 -30.55 41.14 9.11
N SER A 45 -30.62 40.70 7.84
CA SER A 45 -31.91 40.44 7.16
C SER A 45 -31.82 39.99 5.69
N LEU A 46 -32.74 39.06 5.37
CA LEU A 46 -33.54 38.89 4.15
C LEU A 46 -32.99 38.13 2.93
N ALA A 47 -33.79 37.12 2.58
CA ALA A 47 -33.79 36.29 1.39
C ALA A 47 -33.97 37.07 0.08
N SER A 48 -33.51 36.52 -1.04
CA SER A 48 -34.40 35.94 -2.07
C SER A 48 -33.61 35.34 -3.23
N ALA A 49 -34.29 34.44 -3.93
CA ALA A 49 -33.88 33.62 -5.06
C ALA A 49 -33.33 34.42 -6.25
N PHE A 50 -32.48 33.77 -7.07
CA PHE A 50 -32.75 33.56 -8.50
C PHE A 50 -31.69 32.63 -9.10
N LYS A 51 -32.14 31.57 -9.77
CA LYS A 51 -31.34 30.70 -10.63
C LYS A 51 -31.54 31.18 -12.07
N PRO A 52 -30.49 31.18 -12.92
CA PRO A 52 -30.67 30.44 -14.17
C PRO A 52 -29.40 29.72 -14.71
N ALA A 53 -29.73 28.71 -15.51
CA ALA A 53 -29.09 28.23 -16.75
C ALA A 53 -27.65 27.70 -16.77
N SER A 54 -27.60 26.43 -17.18
CA SER A 54 -26.47 25.71 -17.77
C SER A 54 -25.73 26.48 -18.86
N SER A 55 -24.41 26.28 -18.94
CA SER A 55 -23.65 26.36 -20.19
C SER A 55 -22.41 25.46 -20.09
N MET A 56 -22.40 24.46 -20.97
CA MET A 56 -21.30 23.55 -21.30
C MET A 56 -20.02 24.30 -21.68
N ARG A 57 -18.82 23.78 -21.31
CA ARG A 57 -17.50 23.68 -22.04
C ARG A 57 -16.58 22.80 -21.17
N GLU A 58 -16.26 21.55 -21.53
CA GLU A 58 -15.09 21.13 -22.33
C GLU A 58 -13.76 21.74 -21.82
N GLY A 59 -12.87 20.88 -21.32
CA GLY A 59 -11.54 21.25 -20.83
C GLY A 59 -10.80 20.06 -20.25
N SER A 60 -10.35 19.16 -21.14
CA SER A 60 -9.37 18.12 -20.84
C SER A 60 -7.99 18.77 -20.67
N ASP A 61 -7.51 18.88 -19.44
CA ASP A 61 -6.12 19.28 -19.17
C ASP A 61 -5.27 18.02 -18.92
N ASP A 62 -5.06 17.26 -19.99
CA ASP A 62 -3.91 16.38 -20.17
C ASP A 62 -2.70 17.25 -20.50
N GLU A 63 -1.89 17.62 -19.51
CA GLU A 63 -0.60 18.26 -19.79
C GLU A 63 0.54 17.74 -18.91
N GLN A 64 0.97 16.54 -19.28
CA GLN A 64 2.36 16.21 -19.65
C GLN A 64 3.47 16.94 -18.88
N ARG A 65 4.04 16.25 -17.88
CA ARG A 65 5.47 16.38 -17.52
C ARG A 65 6.13 15.00 -17.55
N GLU A 66 6.84 14.79 -18.65
CA GLU A 66 7.84 13.74 -18.90
C GLU A 66 8.90 13.67 -17.78
N ALA A 67 9.05 12.49 -17.17
CA ALA A 67 10.31 12.04 -16.55
C ALA A 67 10.33 10.50 -16.41
N ALA A 68 11.21 9.86 -17.19
CA ALA A 68 11.79 8.52 -16.97
C ALA A 68 10.90 7.25 -17.08
N GLY A 69 10.36 7.01 -18.28
CA GLY A 69 10.64 5.77 -19.04
C GLY A 69 10.25 4.40 -18.46
N LEU A 70 9.05 4.24 -17.91
CA LEU A 70 8.28 3.02 -18.21
C LEU A 70 7.77 3.11 -19.66
N PRO A 71 7.49 2.00 -20.36
CA PRO A 71 6.88 2.07 -21.68
C PRO A 71 5.50 2.75 -21.59
N SER A 72 5.47 4.04 -21.91
CA SER A 72 4.26 4.83 -22.09
C SER A 72 3.56 4.34 -23.35
N GLY A 73 2.46 3.62 -23.16
CA GLY A 73 1.56 3.23 -24.25
C GLY A 73 1.21 1.75 -24.31
N ARG A 74 0.52 1.22 -23.28
CA ARG A 74 -0.47 0.13 -23.41
C ARG A 74 -1.13 -0.20 -22.06
N GLY A 75 -2.10 0.62 -21.67
CA GLY A 75 -3.05 0.33 -20.58
C GLY A 75 -2.52 0.57 -19.16
N GLY A 76 -3.43 0.93 -18.25
CA GLY A 76 -3.19 1.18 -16.83
C GLY A 76 -3.75 2.52 -16.39
N SER A 77 -4.40 2.58 -15.22
CA SER A 77 -4.73 3.86 -14.58
C SER A 77 -3.45 4.58 -14.15
N GLU A 78 -3.49 5.91 -14.02
CA GLU A 78 -2.34 6.69 -13.51
C GLU A 78 -1.90 6.17 -12.14
N ALA A 79 -2.86 5.80 -11.29
CA ALA A 79 -2.60 5.18 -9.99
C ALA A 79 -1.85 3.86 -10.13
N GLY A 80 -2.28 2.96 -11.03
CA GLY A 80 -1.62 1.69 -11.28
C GLY A 80 -0.16 1.85 -11.72
N ARG A 81 0.10 2.82 -12.61
CA ARG A 81 1.47 3.17 -13.02
C ARG A 81 2.31 3.65 -11.84
N LYS A 82 1.81 4.57 -11.02
CA LYS A 82 2.52 5.06 -9.81
C LYS A 82 2.82 3.93 -8.83
N ILE A 83 1.91 2.97 -8.66
CA ILE A 83 2.12 1.80 -7.80
C ILE A 83 3.27 0.94 -8.33
N ALA A 84 3.28 0.64 -9.63
CA ALA A 84 4.35 -0.11 -10.27
C ALA A 84 5.70 0.61 -10.16
N GLU A 85 5.75 1.93 -10.43
CA GLU A 85 6.95 2.76 -10.28
C GLU A 85 7.46 2.75 -8.83
N LYS A 86 6.55 2.87 -7.86
CA LYS A 86 6.91 2.83 -6.44
C LYS A 86 7.55 1.50 -6.06
N ALA A 87 6.94 0.38 -6.47
CA ALA A 87 7.50 -0.95 -6.23
C ALA A 87 8.90 -1.11 -6.84
N LEU A 88 9.15 -0.51 -8.01
CA LEU A 88 10.46 -0.54 -8.67
C LEU A 88 11.55 0.19 -7.88
N THR A 89 11.21 1.21 -7.07
CA THR A 89 12.22 1.88 -6.25
C THR A 89 12.75 1.01 -5.10
N ALA A 90 12.08 -0.11 -4.79
CA ALA A 90 12.55 -1.09 -3.81
C ALA A 90 13.48 -2.15 -4.41
N LYS A 91 13.72 -2.15 -5.74
CA LYS A 91 14.60 -3.13 -6.39
C LYS A 91 15.97 -3.18 -5.72
N GLY A 92 16.47 -4.39 -5.50
CA GLY A 92 17.74 -4.65 -4.83
C GLY A 92 17.64 -4.73 -3.31
N LEU A 93 16.53 -4.31 -2.68
CA LEU A 93 16.32 -4.56 -1.26
C LEU A 93 16.14 -6.06 -0.99
N PRO A 94 16.65 -6.58 0.14
CA PRO A 94 16.56 -8.00 0.46
C PRO A 94 15.12 -8.44 0.71
N TYR A 95 14.87 -9.73 0.46
CA TYR A 95 13.68 -10.37 0.99
C TYR A 95 13.82 -10.57 2.51
N VAL A 96 12.76 -10.20 3.24
CA VAL A 96 12.65 -10.45 4.69
C VAL A 96 11.27 -11.03 4.94
N TRP A 97 11.20 -12.23 5.52
CA TRP A 97 9.92 -12.86 5.88
C TRP A 97 9.15 -11.98 6.89
N GLY A 98 7.91 -11.63 6.58
CA GLY A 98 7.15 -10.67 7.39
C GLY A 98 7.61 -9.21 7.20
N GLY A 99 8.55 -8.96 6.31
CA GLY A 99 9.14 -7.65 6.04
C GLY A 99 8.20 -6.71 5.29
N GLY A 100 8.24 -5.44 5.67
CA GLY A 100 7.48 -4.38 5.04
C GLY A 100 6.10 -4.11 5.65
N ASN A 101 5.70 -2.85 5.58
CA ASN A 101 4.36 -2.38 5.87
C ASN A 101 4.04 -1.12 5.05
N ALA A 102 2.89 -0.48 5.29
CA ALA A 102 2.47 0.73 4.59
C ALA A 102 3.52 1.86 4.58
N SER A 103 4.37 1.97 5.61
CA SER A 103 5.35 3.06 5.77
C SER A 103 6.73 2.75 5.19
N GLY A 104 7.07 1.49 4.95
CA GLY A 104 8.41 1.15 4.45
C GLY A 104 8.85 -0.29 4.69
N PRO A 105 10.11 -0.62 4.33
CA PRO A 105 10.72 -1.91 4.64
C PRO A 105 10.89 -2.08 6.15
N THR A 106 10.73 -3.31 6.63
CA THR A 106 11.03 -3.68 8.02
C THR A 106 12.08 -4.79 8.03
N GLY A 107 12.98 -4.77 9.01
CA GLY A 107 14.16 -5.65 9.00
C GLY A 107 15.10 -5.39 7.80
N GLY A 108 15.00 -4.21 7.17
CA GLY A 108 15.81 -3.84 6.00
C GLY A 108 15.26 -4.32 4.65
N GLY A 109 14.10 -4.96 4.61
CA GLY A 109 13.56 -5.53 3.37
C GLY A 109 12.05 -5.71 3.34
N PHE A 110 11.60 -6.50 2.38
CA PHE A 110 10.19 -6.77 2.11
C PHE A 110 9.94 -8.27 1.94
N ASP A 111 8.76 -8.74 2.33
CA ASP A 111 8.19 -9.93 1.71
C ASP A 111 7.23 -9.54 0.56
N CYS A 112 6.63 -10.56 -0.06
CA CYS A 112 5.80 -10.37 -1.24
C CYS A 112 4.60 -9.45 -0.99
N SER A 113 3.87 -9.68 0.09
CA SER A 113 2.66 -8.93 0.43
C SER A 113 2.96 -7.58 1.10
N GLY A 114 4.09 -7.47 1.82
CA GLY A 114 4.58 -6.21 2.38
C GLY A 114 5.05 -5.23 1.31
N LEU A 115 5.69 -5.71 0.24
CA LEU A 115 6.01 -4.89 -0.94
C LEU A 115 4.73 -4.32 -1.58
N VAL A 116 3.68 -5.14 -1.71
CA VAL A 116 2.37 -4.70 -2.21
C VAL A 116 1.77 -3.63 -1.30
N GLN A 117 1.70 -3.90 0.00
CA GLN A 117 1.11 -2.98 0.97
C GLN A 117 1.78 -1.61 0.95
N TRP A 118 3.11 -1.60 0.93
CA TRP A 118 3.89 -0.36 0.84
C TRP A 118 3.66 0.38 -0.48
N SER A 119 3.68 -0.33 -1.61
CA SER A 119 3.54 0.30 -2.94
C SER A 119 2.18 0.97 -3.10
N TYR A 120 1.10 0.31 -2.68
CA TYR A 120 -0.25 0.86 -2.71
C TYR A 120 -0.43 2.03 -1.75
N ALA A 121 0.05 1.89 -0.51
CA ALA A 121 -0.06 2.95 0.48
C ALA A 121 0.70 4.22 0.03
N GLN A 122 1.93 4.07 -0.44
CA GLN A 122 2.78 5.20 -0.78
C GLN A 122 2.45 5.85 -2.13
N ALA A 123 1.89 5.11 -3.09
CA ALA A 123 1.59 5.64 -4.42
C ALA A 123 0.14 6.12 -4.58
N ALA A 124 -0.80 5.47 -3.90
CA ALA A 124 -2.23 5.71 -4.08
C ALA A 124 -2.99 5.99 -2.78
N GLY A 125 -2.32 5.95 -1.62
CA GLY A 125 -2.99 6.11 -0.32
C GLY A 125 -3.95 4.97 0.01
N ALA A 126 -3.82 3.83 -0.68
CA ALA A 126 -4.73 2.70 -0.55
C ALA A 126 -4.23 1.72 0.51
N GLU A 127 -5.11 1.34 1.43
CA GLU A 127 -4.83 0.34 2.45
C GLU A 127 -4.97 -1.07 1.88
N MET A 128 -3.92 -1.87 2.05
CA MET A 128 -3.91 -3.27 1.65
C MET A 128 -3.80 -4.17 2.88
N PRO A 129 -4.54 -5.29 2.92
CA PRO A 129 -4.34 -6.34 3.90
C PRO A 129 -2.89 -6.83 3.93
N ARG A 130 -2.44 -7.28 5.10
CA ARG A 130 -1.04 -7.69 5.28
C ARG A 130 -0.69 -8.97 4.52
N THR A 131 -1.64 -9.88 4.33
CA THR A 131 -1.37 -11.23 3.82
C THR A 131 -1.83 -11.39 2.38
N THR A 132 -1.14 -12.26 1.64
CA THR A 132 -1.50 -12.62 0.27
C THR A 132 -2.88 -13.30 0.19
N TYR A 133 -3.26 -14.04 1.24
CA TYR A 133 -4.56 -14.71 1.36
C TYR A 133 -5.73 -13.74 1.47
N ASP A 134 -5.50 -12.56 2.06
CA ASP A 134 -6.52 -11.52 2.17
C ASP A 134 -6.51 -10.61 0.93
N GLN A 135 -5.32 -10.28 0.41
CA GLN A 135 -5.15 -9.42 -0.77
C GLN A 135 -5.86 -9.97 -2.02
N ILE A 136 -5.89 -11.30 -2.21
CA ILE A 136 -6.57 -11.91 -3.36
C ILE A 136 -8.10 -11.71 -3.34
N ASN A 137 -8.69 -11.40 -2.18
CA ASN A 137 -10.14 -11.18 -2.09
C ASN A 137 -10.54 -9.76 -2.52
N LEU A 138 -9.57 -8.88 -2.76
CA LEU A 138 -9.82 -7.51 -3.19
C LEU A 138 -10.00 -7.40 -4.71
N GLY A 139 -10.66 -6.31 -5.11
CA GLY A 139 -10.75 -5.87 -6.51
C GLY A 139 -11.37 -6.88 -7.48
N THR A 140 -11.19 -6.61 -8.77
CA THR A 140 -11.82 -7.35 -9.87
C THR A 140 -10.82 -8.27 -10.53
N ARG A 141 -11.25 -9.48 -10.90
CA ARG A 141 -10.39 -10.44 -11.62
C ARG A 141 -10.20 -9.99 -13.07
N ILE A 142 -8.95 -10.00 -13.53
CA ILE A 142 -8.55 -9.62 -14.88
C ILE A 142 -7.96 -10.83 -15.60
N ASN A 143 -8.10 -10.88 -16.93
CA ASN A 143 -7.42 -11.86 -17.75
C ASN A 143 -5.90 -11.56 -17.74
N PRO A 144 -5.01 -12.53 -17.51
CA PRO A 144 -3.56 -12.25 -17.44
C PRO A 144 -2.98 -11.48 -18.63
N VAL A 145 -3.54 -11.63 -19.84
CA VAL A 145 -3.09 -10.89 -21.03
C VAL A 145 -3.46 -9.41 -21.01
N ASP A 146 -4.47 -9.04 -20.23
CA ASP A 146 -4.97 -7.67 -20.04
C ASP A 146 -4.40 -7.02 -18.77
N ALA A 147 -3.42 -7.68 -18.14
CA ALA A 147 -2.75 -7.17 -16.95
C ALA A 147 -2.03 -5.84 -17.25
N GLN A 148 -2.34 -4.84 -16.44
CA GLN A 148 -1.82 -3.48 -16.55
C GLN A 148 -0.87 -3.17 -15.39
N PRO A 149 -0.01 -2.16 -15.52
CA PRO A 149 0.81 -1.68 -14.40
C PRO A 149 -0.01 -1.45 -13.15
N GLY A 150 0.44 -2.01 -12.02
CA GLY A 150 -0.22 -1.92 -10.73
C GLY A 150 -1.17 -3.07 -10.42
N ASP A 151 -1.59 -3.89 -11.39
CA ASP A 151 -2.40 -5.07 -11.09
C ASP A 151 -1.64 -6.08 -10.22
N LEU A 152 -2.34 -6.78 -9.33
CA LEU A 152 -1.76 -7.82 -8.50
C LEU A 152 -1.80 -9.17 -9.20
N VAL A 153 -0.66 -9.84 -9.23
CA VAL A 153 -0.49 -11.16 -9.82
C VAL A 153 -0.26 -12.17 -8.70
N PHE A 154 -1.23 -13.05 -8.49
CA PHE A 154 -1.19 -14.10 -7.47
C PHE A 154 -0.79 -15.43 -8.10
N SER A 155 0.08 -16.18 -7.42
CA SER A 155 0.69 -17.41 -7.95
C SER A 155 1.03 -18.40 -6.83
N ARG A 156 1.58 -19.56 -7.20
CA ARG A 156 2.02 -20.62 -6.26
C ARG A 156 0.87 -21.05 -5.33
N PHE A 157 -0.26 -21.43 -5.93
CA PHE A 157 -1.47 -21.81 -5.18
C PHE A 157 -1.27 -23.10 -4.39
N SER A 158 -1.71 -23.07 -3.14
CA SER A 158 -1.81 -24.21 -2.22
C SER A 158 -3.27 -24.44 -1.82
N ASN A 159 -3.52 -25.40 -0.93
CA ASN A 159 -4.85 -25.60 -0.32
C ASN A 159 -5.33 -24.40 0.52
N ARG A 160 -4.45 -23.47 0.90
CA ARG A 160 -4.77 -22.24 1.64
C ARG A 160 -5.00 -21.03 0.74
N GLY A 161 -4.69 -21.14 -0.56
CA GLY A 161 -4.75 -20.03 -1.51
C GLY A 161 -3.38 -19.66 -2.09
N PRO A 162 -3.20 -18.43 -2.60
CA PRO A 162 -1.94 -18.02 -3.22
C PRO A 162 -0.83 -17.84 -2.17
N GLU A 163 0.30 -18.51 -2.36
CA GLU A 163 1.47 -18.37 -1.49
C GLU A 163 2.42 -17.24 -1.94
N HIS A 164 2.14 -16.59 -3.08
CA HIS A 164 2.97 -15.50 -3.59
C HIS A 164 2.17 -14.47 -4.38
N VAL A 165 2.53 -13.19 -4.21
CA VAL A 165 1.95 -12.04 -4.92
C VAL A 165 3.05 -11.18 -5.55
N GLN A 166 2.76 -10.62 -6.72
CA GLN A 166 3.61 -9.69 -7.45
C GLN A 166 2.80 -8.49 -7.94
N ILE A 167 3.48 -7.41 -8.32
CA ILE A 167 2.86 -6.24 -8.97
C ILE A 167 3.20 -6.29 -10.46
N ALA A 168 2.19 -6.22 -11.32
CA ALA A 168 2.36 -6.17 -12.76
C ALA A 168 3.00 -4.84 -13.18
N LEU A 169 3.88 -4.90 -14.17
CA LEU A 169 4.52 -3.75 -14.81
C LEU A 169 3.97 -3.49 -16.23
N GLY A 170 3.01 -4.30 -16.67
CA GLY A 170 2.62 -4.40 -18.08
C GLY A 170 3.59 -5.26 -18.90
N GLY A 171 3.22 -5.56 -20.15
CA GLY A 171 4.07 -6.30 -21.09
C GLY A 171 4.49 -7.70 -20.61
N GLY A 172 3.68 -8.36 -19.77
CA GLY A 172 3.98 -9.67 -19.22
C GLY A 172 5.11 -9.69 -18.18
N GLN A 173 5.45 -8.55 -17.58
CA GLN A 173 6.47 -8.44 -16.54
C GLN A 173 5.85 -8.11 -15.19
N VAL A 174 6.54 -8.51 -14.12
CA VAL A 174 6.17 -8.25 -12.73
C VAL A 174 7.38 -7.82 -11.91
N VAL A 175 7.15 -7.06 -10.84
CA VAL A 175 8.13 -6.80 -9.76
C VAL A 175 7.67 -7.50 -8.49
N HIS A 176 8.61 -8.14 -7.78
CA HIS A 176 8.30 -8.89 -6.56
C HIS A 176 9.47 -9.02 -5.60
N ALA A 177 9.17 -9.39 -4.34
CA ALA A 177 10.12 -9.90 -3.36
C ALA A 177 9.96 -11.43 -3.27
N PRO A 178 10.81 -12.25 -3.93
CA PRO A 178 10.49 -13.64 -4.24
C PRO A 178 10.59 -14.63 -3.06
N GLN A 179 11.71 -14.62 -2.33
CA GLN A 179 12.00 -15.55 -1.24
C GLN A 179 13.29 -15.18 -0.50
N SER A 180 13.52 -15.79 0.67
CA SER A 180 14.73 -15.62 1.47
C SER A 180 16.01 -15.89 0.67
N GLY A 181 17.01 -15.01 0.85
CA GLY A 181 18.29 -15.08 0.14
C GLY A 181 18.29 -14.42 -1.24
N ASP A 182 17.15 -13.87 -1.68
CA ASP A 182 17.02 -13.11 -2.93
C ASP A 182 16.60 -11.66 -2.62
N VAL A 183 16.50 -10.83 -3.66
CA VAL A 183 16.19 -9.40 -3.58
C VAL A 183 14.93 -9.07 -4.37
N VAL A 184 14.36 -7.88 -4.10
CA VAL A 184 13.30 -7.33 -4.94
C VAL A 184 13.82 -7.17 -6.37
N ARG A 185 13.12 -7.78 -7.32
CA ARG A 185 13.54 -7.81 -8.73
C ARG A 185 12.37 -7.88 -9.69
N ILE A 186 12.67 -7.63 -10.96
CA ILE A 186 11.75 -7.83 -12.07
C ILE A 186 11.86 -9.29 -12.53
N ALA A 187 10.73 -9.88 -12.92
CA ALA A 187 10.65 -11.19 -13.53
C ALA A 187 9.57 -11.22 -14.62
N ALA A 188 9.61 -12.26 -15.46
CA ALA A 188 8.48 -12.58 -16.32
C ALA A 188 7.28 -13.01 -15.45
N MET A 189 6.07 -12.64 -15.87
CA MET A 189 4.84 -13.08 -15.24
C MET A 189 4.73 -14.61 -15.31
N PRO A 190 4.42 -15.30 -14.19
CA PRO A 190 4.16 -16.74 -14.22
C PRO A 190 2.94 -17.09 -15.08
N ARG A 191 2.85 -18.34 -15.55
CA ARG A 191 1.74 -18.80 -16.39
C ARG A 191 0.46 -19.10 -15.60
N ASP A 192 0.61 -19.73 -14.44
CA ASP A 192 -0.50 -20.16 -13.59
C ASP A 192 -0.81 -19.08 -12.53
N VAL A 193 -1.57 -18.07 -12.95
CA VAL A 193 -1.82 -16.87 -12.15
C VAL A 193 -3.29 -16.47 -12.08
N VAL A 194 -3.63 -15.77 -10.99
CA VAL A 194 -4.84 -14.96 -10.89
C VAL A 194 -4.41 -13.50 -10.85
N VAL A 195 -4.94 -12.69 -11.78
CA VAL A 195 -4.67 -11.25 -11.80
C VAL A 195 -5.86 -10.50 -11.21
N LYS A 196 -5.59 -9.52 -10.35
CA LYS A 196 -6.58 -8.66 -9.72
C LYS A 196 -6.26 -7.19 -9.94
N ARG A 197 -7.24 -6.42 -10.41
CA ARG A 197 -7.18 -4.96 -10.46
C ARG A 197 -7.91 -4.37 -9.27
N ILE A 198 -7.21 -3.53 -8.52
CA ILE A 198 -7.74 -2.90 -7.30
C ILE A 198 -8.25 -1.48 -7.59
N LEU A 199 -7.56 -0.72 -8.46
CA LEU A 199 -7.83 0.67 -8.80
C LEU A 199 -7.86 0.88 -10.32
#